data_AF-A0A520FH48-F1
#
_entry.id   AF-A0A520FH48-F1
#
_cell.length_a   1.000
_cell.length_b   1.000
_cell.length_c   1.000
_cell.angle_alpha   90.00
_cell.angle_beta   90.00
_cell.angle_gamma   90.00
#
_symmetry.space_group_name_H-M   'P 1'
#
loop_
_entity.id
_entity.type
_entity.pdbx_description
1 polymer ?
#
loop_
_entity_poly.entity_id
_entity_poly.type
_entity_poly.pdbx_seq_one_letter_code
_entity_poly.pdbx_strand_id
1 'polypeptide(L)'
;MTQMRLSRPGARPRARHLVGTLAVAVLTVLTGCAAPDPLTPTVAGTYTTRPMTNGAQIIPPTNNPPPEPPPPESCGALASLRPGPQPPPGQMPPGGSLAEIAARGRLIVGTDQNTNLFSFRDPTTDTLQGLDIDMAREIARDIFGDPTRIEFRLLTSAGRFTALEHNDVDVVAHGFSINCERAQRVGFSTEYVRAFQRILVPHGSDITGPADLAGKRVCTFIDTTSLGTVQRVAPDATIIAVPEWDDCLVTMQKKQADATSTSDSILAGLASQDPNFQIVGPRLEGEEHWAIGVNKYKDDLVRFVNGTLDRIRADGTWMRIYDRWLAGPLGPVAGSPPAIYRD
;
A
#
# COMPACT_ATOMS: atom_id res chain seq x y z
N MET A 1 -78.74 -15.56 38.64
CA MET A 1 -78.19 -16.12 39.89
C MET A 1 -77.60 -14.98 40.71
N THR A 2 -78.21 -14.76 41.87
CA THR A 2 -77.64 -14.22 43.13
C THR A 2 -77.08 -12.78 43.19
N GLN A 3 -77.95 -11.92 43.75
CA GLN A 3 -77.79 -10.83 44.74
C GLN A 3 -76.65 -9.78 44.65
N MET A 4 -76.94 -8.48 44.59
CA MET A 4 -77.47 -7.53 45.62
C MET A 4 -76.38 -6.93 46.56
N ARG A 5 -76.15 -5.61 46.37
CA ARG A 5 -76.10 -4.54 47.42
C ARG A 5 -74.88 -4.48 48.38
N LEU A 6 -74.35 -3.36 48.90
CA LEU A 6 -74.89 -2.04 49.32
C LEU A 6 -73.77 -0.96 49.52
N SER A 7 -74.15 0.32 49.27
CA SER A 7 -73.93 1.60 50.03
C SER A 7 -72.57 1.98 50.67
N ARG A 8 -71.92 3.13 50.32
CA ARG A 8 -72.11 4.58 50.73
C ARG A 8 -71.71 4.87 52.21
N PRO A 9 -71.43 6.13 52.70
CA PRO A 9 -71.41 7.51 52.13
C PRO A 9 -70.20 8.40 52.61
N GLY A 10 -69.98 9.63 52.10
CA GLY A 10 -70.30 10.94 52.76
C GLY A 10 -69.03 11.80 53.00
N ALA A 11 -68.78 12.94 52.32
CA ALA A 11 -69.26 14.33 52.55
C ALA A 11 -68.40 15.22 53.50
N ARG A 12 -67.59 16.15 52.90
CA ARG A 12 -67.20 17.56 53.28
C ARG A 12 -66.58 17.83 54.68
N PRO A 13 -65.81 18.92 54.96
CA PRO A 13 -65.93 20.29 54.43
C PRO A 13 -64.63 21.16 54.29
N ARG A 14 -64.87 22.45 53.98
CA ARG A 14 -64.04 23.66 53.81
C ARG A 14 -62.94 23.90 54.87
N ALA A 15 -61.82 24.56 54.48
CA ALA A 15 -61.53 25.98 54.79
C ALA A 15 -60.05 26.40 54.66
N ARG A 16 -59.86 27.64 54.16
CA ARG A 16 -58.86 28.67 54.50
C ARG A 16 -57.44 28.67 53.89
N HIS A 17 -57.24 29.73 53.11
CA HIS A 17 -56.06 30.50 52.73
C HIS A 17 -54.74 30.29 53.49
N LEU A 18 -53.64 30.25 52.73
CA LEU A 18 -52.40 30.95 53.05
C LEU A 18 -51.60 31.25 51.77
N VAL A 19 -51.34 32.54 51.56
CA VAL A 19 -50.45 33.09 50.53
C VAL A 19 -49.01 32.92 51.03
N GLY A 20 -48.12 32.42 50.17
CA GLY A 20 -46.68 32.33 50.42
C GLY A 20 -45.89 32.57 49.15
N THR A 21 -45.38 33.80 49.01
CA THR A 21 -44.41 34.24 48.00
C THR A 21 -43.06 33.56 48.25
N LEU A 22 -42.48 32.89 47.24
CA LEU A 22 -41.08 32.44 47.27
C LEU A 22 -40.31 33.08 46.12
N ALA A 23 -39.26 33.82 46.49
CA ALA A 23 -38.33 34.49 45.61
C ALA A 23 -37.40 33.48 44.92
N VAL A 24 -37.20 33.66 43.60
CA VAL A 24 -36.24 32.88 42.80
C VAL A 24 -34.90 33.63 42.82
N ALA A 25 -33.89 33.04 43.44
CA ALA A 25 -32.50 33.47 43.35
C ALA A 25 -31.87 32.90 42.08
N VAL A 26 -31.40 33.77 41.18
CA VAL A 26 -30.67 33.39 39.96
C VAL A 26 -29.19 33.24 40.30
N LEU A 27 -28.68 32.01 40.27
CA LEU A 27 -27.24 31.73 40.30
C LEU A 27 -26.68 31.80 38.87
N THR A 28 -25.84 32.80 38.61
CA THR A 28 -25.04 32.89 37.38
C THR A 28 -23.82 31.98 37.50
N VAL A 29 -23.82 30.85 36.79
CA VAL A 29 -22.65 29.99 36.61
C VAL A 29 -21.78 30.62 35.50
N LEU A 30 -20.60 31.12 35.87
CA LEU A 30 -19.56 31.52 34.92
C LEU A 30 -18.94 30.25 34.31
N THR A 31 -19.40 29.88 33.13
CA THR A 31 -18.77 28.86 32.30
C THR A 31 -17.47 29.42 31.71
N GLY A 32 -16.34 29.12 32.35
CA GLY A 32 -15.03 29.30 31.75
C GLY A 32 -14.92 28.39 30.52
N CYS A 33 -14.81 28.98 29.34
CA CYS A 33 -14.46 28.25 28.13
C CYS A 33 -12.98 27.88 28.22
N ALA A 34 -12.66 26.71 28.77
CA ALA A 34 -11.40 26.06 28.45
C ALA A 34 -11.51 25.58 26.99
N ALA A 35 -10.76 26.20 26.08
CA ALA A 35 -10.64 25.69 24.73
C ALA A 35 -10.06 24.26 24.83
N PRO A 36 -10.65 23.25 24.16
CA PRO A 36 -10.04 21.94 24.11
C PRO A 36 -8.66 22.07 23.47
N ASP A 37 -7.65 21.42 24.08
CA ASP A 37 -6.33 21.32 23.47
C ASP A 37 -6.50 20.82 22.02
N PRO A 38 -5.87 21.47 21.03
CA PRO A 38 -5.96 21.00 19.65
C PRO A 38 -5.38 19.59 19.61
N LEU A 39 -6.20 18.64 19.16
CA LEU A 39 -5.82 17.22 18.94
C LEU A 39 -4.73 17.03 17.87
N THR A 40 -4.16 18.14 17.36
CA THR A 40 -3.14 18.17 16.34
C THR A 40 -1.93 18.91 16.90
N PRO A 41 -0.78 18.24 17.09
CA PRO A 41 0.43 18.90 17.55
C PRO A 41 0.86 19.97 16.54
N THR A 42 1.60 20.97 17.03
CA THR A 42 2.13 22.07 16.23
C THR A 42 3.09 21.55 15.18
N VAL A 43 2.59 21.35 13.96
CA VAL A 43 3.42 20.98 12.81
C VAL A 43 4.28 22.19 12.43
N ALA A 44 5.60 22.02 12.36
CA ALA A 44 6.50 23.11 11.97
C ALA A 44 6.41 23.34 10.46
N GLY A 45 5.97 24.52 10.02
CA GLY A 45 5.91 24.91 8.61
C GLY A 45 4.63 25.66 8.22
N THR A 46 4.64 26.36 7.08
CA THR A 46 3.46 26.99 6.49
C THR A 46 2.87 26.08 5.42
N TYR A 47 1.90 25.24 5.80
CA TYR A 47 1.23 24.32 4.87
C TYR A 47 0.02 24.94 4.22
N THR A 48 -0.27 24.51 2.99
CA THR A 48 -1.50 24.96 2.32
C THR A 48 -2.74 24.33 2.96
N THR A 49 -3.82 25.10 3.07
CA THR A 49 -5.15 24.65 3.56
C THR A 49 -5.99 24.01 2.46
N ARG A 50 -5.39 23.72 1.29
CA ARG A 50 -6.10 23.09 0.17
C ARG A 50 -6.63 21.72 0.60
N PRO A 51 -7.74 21.24 0.01
CA PRO A 51 -8.21 19.88 0.23
C PRO A 51 -7.10 18.87 -0.09
N MET A 52 -6.97 17.87 0.78
CA MET A 52 -6.11 16.71 0.54
C MET A 52 -6.72 15.83 -0.55
N THR A 53 -5.94 14.90 -1.07
CA THR A 53 -6.44 13.93 -2.05
C THR A 53 -7.49 13.01 -1.42
N ASN A 54 -8.37 12.45 -2.25
CA ASN A 54 -9.47 11.62 -1.76
C ASN A 54 -8.93 10.38 -1.04
N GLY A 55 -9.48 10.04 0.12
CA GLY A 55 -9.01 8.92 0.93
C GLY A 55 -7.73 9.16 1.74
N ALA A 56 -7.14 10.36 1.66
CA ALA A 56 -5.97 10.71 2.48
C ALA A 56 -6.31 10.74 3.98
N GLN A 57 -5.41 10.21 4.79
CA GLN A 57 -5.50 10.15 6.25
C GLN A 57 -4.34 10.90 6.88
N ILE A 58 -4.62 11.71 7.91
CA ILE A 58 -3.58 12.33 8.73
C ILE A 58 -3.37 11.45 9.95
N ILE A 59 -2.17 10.89 10.07
CA ILE A 59 -1.73 10.10 11.22
C ILE A 59 -0.80 11.01 12.05
N PRO A 60 -1.18 11.37 13.29
CA PRO A 60 -0.36 12.23 14.12
C PRO A 60 0.91 11.51 14.61
N PRO A 61 1.90 12.26 15.11
CA PRO A 61 3.04 11.71 15.83
C PRO A 61 2.62 10.69 16.89
N THR A 62 3.43 9.65 17.08
CA THR A 62 3.16 8.57 18.04
C THR A 62 4.39 8.23 18.86
N ASN A 63 4.22 8.10 20.18
CA ASN A 63 5.25 7.57 21.07
C ASN A 63 5.29 6.03 21.11
N ASN A 64 4.34 5.39 20.43
CA ASN A 64 4.21 3.94 20.34
C ASN A 64 4.18 3.54 18.86
N PRO A 65 5.33 3.56 18.18
CA PRO A 65 5.41 3.08 16.80
C PRO A 65 5.12 1.57 16.73
N PRO A 66 4.67 1.06 15.56
CA PRO A 66 4.51 -0.37 15.38
C PRO A 66 5.86 -1.09 15.57
N PRO A 67 5.87 -2.34 16.06
CA PRO A 67 7.10 -3.12 16.16
C PRO A 67 7.72 -3.32 14.78
N GLU A 68 9.05 -3.44 14.74
CA GLU A 68 9.74 -3.84 13.52
C GLU A 68 9.30 -5.25 13.10
N PRO A 69 8.87 -5.45 11.84
CA PRO A 69 8.49 -6.78 11.39
C PRO A 69 9.72 -7.71 11.37
N PRO A 70 9.55 -9.01 11.61
CA PRO A 70 10.64 -9.96 11.47
C PRO A 70 11.17 -9.95 10.02
N PRO A 71 12.50 -10.03 9.82
CA PRO A 71 13.08 -10.03 8.48
C PRO A 71 12.64 -11.30 7.73
N PRO A 72 12.43 -11.23 6.40
CA PRO A 72 11.86 -12.34 5.63
C PRO A 72 12.72 -13.62 5.66
N GLU A 73 14.02 -13.51 5.93
CA GLU A 73 14.94 -14.64 6.14
C GLU A 73 14.56 -15.46 7.38
N SER A 74 14.12 -14.79 8.45
CA SER A 74 13.84 -15.45 9.75
C SER A 74 12.69 -16.46 9.69
N CYS A 75 11.80 -16.30 8.72
CA CYS A 75 10.67 -17.19 8.46
C CYS A 75 10.81 -17.97 7.14
N GLY A 76 11.96 -17.85 6.46
CA GLY A 76 12.20 -18.48 5.15
C GLY A 76 11.27 -17.99 4.03
N ALA A 77 10.77 -16.76 4.11
CA ALA A 77 9.85 -16.19 3.12
C ALA A 77 10.52 -15.88 1.77
N LEU A 78 11.84 -15.64 1.76
CA LEU A 78 12.59 -15.41 0.51
C LEU A 78 12.73 -16.65 -0.37
N ALA A 79 12.59 -17.85 0.20
CA ALA A 79 12.69 -19.08 -0.55
C ALA A 79 11.33 -19.42 -1.19
N SER A 80 11.29 -19.38 -2.52
CA SER A 80 10.10 -19.76 -3.32
C SER A 80 10.17 -21.22 -3.77
N LEU A 81 9.13 -21.73 -4.45
CA LEU A 81 9.12 -23.11 -4.95
C LEU A 81 10.04 -23.25 -6.17
N ARG A 82 10.84 -24.31 -6.23
CA ARG A 82 11.68 -24.59 -7.40
C ARG A 82 10.84 -24.71 -8.69
N PRO A 83 11.32 -24.20 -9.85
CA PRO A 83 10.60 -24.30 -11.09
C PRO A 83 10.18 -25.74 -11.40
N GLY A 84 8.94 -25.89 -11.86
CA GLY A 84 8.43 -27.16 -12.37
C GLY A 84 8.74 -27.32 -13.86
N PRO A 85 8.22 -28.39 -14.50
CA PRO A 85 8.25 -28.50 -15.95
C PRO A 85 7.75 -27.22 -16.63
N GLN A 86 8.44 -26.79 -17.68
CA GLN A 86 8.07 -25.64 -18.52
C GLN A 86 7.53 -26.18 -19.86
N PRO A 87 6.21 -26.39 -19.99
CA PRO A 87 5.62 -26.85 -21.24
C PRO A 87 5.83 -25.79 -22.33
N PRO A 88 5.91 -26.19 -23.62
CA PRO A 88 5.90 -25.24 -24.71
C PRO A 88 4.64 -24.36 -24.67
N PRO A 89 4.71 -23.12 -25.18
CA PRO A 89 3.53 -22.27 -25.21
C PRO A 89 2.35 -22.91 -25.95
N GLY A 90 1.15 -22.75 -25.39
CA GLY A 90 -0.08 -23.38 -25.88
C GLY A 90 -0.24 -24.86 -25.47
N GLN A 91 0.70 -25.45 -24.74
CA GLN A 91 0.67 -26.87 -24.32
C GLN A 91 0.64 -27.02 -22.79
N MET A 92 -0.11 -26.15 -22.11
CA MET A 92 -0.24 -26.23 -20.65
C MET A 92 -0.82 -27.59 -20.22
N PRO A 93 -0.29 -28.21 -19.14
CA PRO A 93 -0.73 -29.52 -18.70
C PRO A 93 -2.20 -29.48 -18.29
N PRO A 94 -2.95 -30.60 -18.43
CA PRO A 94 -4.33 -30.65 -17.99
C PRO A 94 -4.42 -30.57 -16.46
N GLY A 95 -5.46 -29.89 -15.97
CA GLY A 95 -5.69 -29.67 -14.55
C GLY A 95 -4.83 -28.54 -13.95
N GLY A 96 -5.27 -28.03 -12.80
CA GLY A 96 -4.60 -26.94 -12.11
C GLY A 96 -4.79 -25.55 -12.75
N SER A 97 -4.04 -24.59 -12.23
CA SER A 97 -4.17 -23.16 -12.54
C SER A 97 -3.77 -22.86 -13.98
N LEU A 98 -2.72 -23.52 -14.50
CA LEU A 98 -2.25 -23.30 -15.87
C LEU A 98 -3.28 -23.74 -16.92
N ALA A 99 -3.98 -24.86 -16.68
CA ALA A 99 -5.08 -25.31 -17.54
C ALA A 99 -6.24 -24.31 -17.55
N GLU A 100 -6.61 -23.76 -16.39
CA GLU A 100 -7.66 -22.74 -16.26
C GLU A 100 -7.30 -21.45 -17.01
N ILE A 101 -6.05 -20.99 -16.89
CA ILE A 101 -5.54 -19.82 -17.60
C ILE A 101 -5.52 -20.07 -19.12
N ALA A 102 -5.00 -21.22 -19.55
CA ALA A 102 -4.93 -21.60 -20.95
C ALA A 102 -6.32 -21.70 -21.60
N ALA A 103 -7.27 -22.37 -20.93
CA ALA A 103 -8.65 -22.50 -21.40
C ALA A 103 -9.37 -21.15 -21.50
N ARG A 104 -9.09 -20.22 -20.58
CA ARG A 104 -9.59 -18.84 -20.59
C ARG A 104 -8.94 -17.98 -21.68
N GLY A 105 -7.79 -18.39 -22.20
CA GLY A 105 -7.11 -17.78 -23.35
C GLY A 105 -6.39 -16.46 -23.08
N ARG A 106 -6.22 -16.10 -21.79
CA ARG A 106 -5.49 -14.90 -21.33
C ARG A 106 -5.11 -15.01 -19.85
N LEU A 107 -4.00 -14.37 -19.48
CA LEU A 107 -3.57 -14.20 -18.10
C LEU A 107 -4.23 -12.96 -17.49
N ILE A 108 -4.87 -13.06 -16.33
CA ILE A 108 -5.40 -11.90 -15.60
C ILE A 108 -4.36 -11.43 -14.58
N VAL A 109 -3.90 -10.19 -14.69
CA VAL A 109 -2.83 -9.63 -13.87
C VAL A 109 -3.35 -8.45 -13.06
N GLY A 110 -3.21 -8.56 -11.74
CA GLY A 110 -3.40 -7.45 -10.81
C GLY A 110 -2.21 -6.50 -10.85
N THR A 111 -2.45 -5.24 -11.18
CA THR A 111 -1.44 -4.18 -11.26
C THR A 111 -2.08 -2.82 -10.98
N ASP A 112 -1.35 -1.71 -11.11
CA ASP A 112 -1.90 -0.35 -11.09
C ASP A 112 -1.61 0.39 -12.41
N GLN A 113 -1.80 1.71 -12.43
CA GLN A 113 -1.55 2.53 -13.63
C GLN A 113 -0.87 3.87 -13.34
N ASN A 114 -0.40 4.06 -12.11
CA ASN A 114 0.15 5.30 -11.58
C ASN A 114 1.51 5.12 -10.90
N THR A 115 2.10 3.92 -10.91
CA THR A 115 3.50 3.72 -10.51
C THR A 115 4.42 3.89 -11.72
N ASN A 116 4.87 5.12 -11.97
CA ASN A 116 5.80 5.40 -13.06
C ASN A 116 7.03 4.47 -13.03
N LEU A 117 7.49 4.04 -14.21
CA LEU A 117 8.53 3.03 -14.44
C LEU A 117 8.15 1.57 -14.16
N PHE A 118 7.11 1.29 -13.36
CA PHE A 118 6.69 -0.09 -13.02
C PHE A 118 5.40 -0.50 -13.70
N SER A 119 4.33 0.26 -13.47
CA SER A 119 3.00 0.04 -14.01
C SER A 119 2.30 1.38 -14.11
N PHE A 120 2.44 1.98 -15.28
CA PHE A 120 1.87 3.29 -15.58
C PHE A 120 1.21 3.31 -16.94
N ARG A 121 0.20 4.17 -17.09
CA ARG A 121 -0.43 4.45 -18.37
C ARG A 121 0.42 5.47 -19.12
N ASP A 122 0.98 5.07 -20.25
CA ASP A 122 1.71 5.99 -21.12
C ASP A 122 0.72 7.01 -21.72
N PRO A 123 0.95 8.32 -21.55
CA PRO A 123 0.00 9.34 -22.00
C PRO A 123 -0.02 9.52 -23.53
N THR A 124 0.97 8.98 -24.24
CA THR A 124 1.08 9.08 -25.71
C THR A 124 0.37 7.92 -26.39
N THR A 125 0.50 6.70 -25.85
CA THR A 125 -0.04 5.48 -26.45
C THR A 125 -1.33 5.00 -25.79
N ASP A 126 -1.68 5.52 -24.61
CA ASP A 126 -2.80 5.07 -23.77
C ASP A 126 -2.74 3.57 -23.41
N THR A 127 -1.53 3.02 -23.32
CA THR A 127 -1.29 1.62 -22.94
C THR A 127 -0.54 1.53 -21.62
N LEU A 128 -0.82 0.49 -20.83
CA LEU A 128 0.01 0.17 -19.67
C LEU A 128 1.41 -0.26 -20.10
N GLN A 129 2.40 0.32 -19.44
CA GLN A 129 3.83 0.07 -19.61
C GLN A 129 4.55 0.09 -18.27
N GLY A 130 5.81 -0.35 -18.27
CA GLY A 130 6.69 -0.39 -17.12
C GLY A 130 7.22 -1.78 -16.84
N LEU A 131 8.11 -1.87 -15.85
CA LEU A 131 8.80 -3.09 -15.47
C LEU A 131 7.84 -4.21 -15.09
N ASP A 132 6.85 -3.96 -14.23
CA ASP A 132 5.88 -4.98 -13.76
C ASP A 132 5.01 -5.49 -14.93
N ILE A 133 4.67 -4.59 -15.85
CA ILE A 133 3.93 -4.92 -17.07
C ILE A 133 4.78 -5.82 -18.00
N ASP A 134 6.07 -5.51 -18.16
CA ASP A 134 6.96 -6.31 -18.99
C ASP A 134 7.25 -7.68 -18.35
N MET A 135 7.37 -7.78 -17.02
CA MET A 135 7.45 -9.07 -16.31
C MET A 135 6.19 -9.92 -16.53
N ALA A 136 5.01 -9.31 -16.43
CA ALA A 136 3.73 -9.99 -16.66
C ALA A 136 3.57 -10.47 -18.13
N ARG A 137 4.05 -9.68 -19.09
CA ARG A 137 4.07 -10.05 -20.52
C ARG A 137 4.96 -11.25 -20.79
N GLU A 138 6.07 -11.40 -20.07
CA GLU A 138 6.93 -12.58 -20.20
C GLU A 138 6.26 -13.85 -19.66
N ILE A 139 5.45 -13.76 -18.60
CA ILE A 139 4.62 -14.89 -18.13
C ILE A 139 3.58 -15.25 -19.20
N ALA A 140 2.87 -14.26 -19.75
CA ALA A 140 1.90 -14.51 -20.83
C ALA A 140 2.56 -15.11 -22.08
N ARG A 141 3.77 -14.67 -22.44
CA ARG A 141 4.56 -15.24 -23.54
C ARG A 141 4.83 -16.72 -23.32
N ASP A 142 5.22 -17.13 -22.12
CA ASP A 142 5.53 -18.53 -21.84
C ASP A 142 4.27 -19.41 -21.85
N ILE A 143 3.11 -18.87 -21.45
CA ILE A 143 1.83 -19.60 -21.49
C ILE A 143 1.31 -19.73 -22.93
N PHE A 144 1.31 -18.63 -23.71
CA PHE A 144 0.53 -18.51 -24.95
C PHE A 144 1.37 -18.37 -26.23
N GLY A 145 2.66 -18.05 -26.11
CA GLY A 145 3.51 -17.66 -27.24
C GLY A 145 3.26 -16.22 -27.68
N ASP A 146 2.36 -15.53 -26.99
CA ASP A 146 1.88 -14.19 -27.31
C ASP A 146 1.80 -13.35 -26.01
N PRO A 147 2.71 -12.38 -25.81
CA PRO A 147 2.75 -11.55 -24.61
C PRO A 147 1.53 -10.63 -24.47
N THR A 148 0.70 -10.51 -25.52
CA THR A 148 -0.50 -9.65 -25.52
C THR A 148 -1.75 -10.37 -24.99
N ARG A 149 -1.66 -11.68 -24.71
CA ARG A 149 -2.75 -12.48 -24.08
C ARG A 149 -2.87 -12.20 -22.59
N ILE A 150 -3.15 -10.95 -22.26
CA ILE A 150 -3.19 -10.42 -20.90
C ILE A 150 -4.41 -9.52 -20.70
N GLU A 151 -5.01 -9.59 -19.52
CA GLU A 151 -6.05 -8.70 -19.04
C GLU A 151 -5.56 -8.07 -17.72
N PHE A 152 -5.43 -6.74 -17.69
CA PHE A 152 -5.00 -6.05 -16.48
C PHE A 152 -6.20 -5.67 -15.62
N ARG A 153 -6.09 -5.94 -14.32
CA ARG A 153 -7.03 -5.49 -13.29
C ARG A 153 -6.31 -4.47 -12.41
N LEU A 154 -6.84 -3.25 -12.39
CA LEU A 154 -6.28 -2.18 -11.59
C LEU A 154 -6.65 -2.39 -10.12
N LEU A 155 -5.63 -2.43 -9.26
CA LEU A 155 -5.73 -2.67 -7.83
C LEU A 155 -5.01 -1.55 -7.08
N THR A 156 -5.54 -1.18 -5.92
CA THR A 156 -4.75 -0.45 -4.92
C THR A 156 -3.72 -1.38 -4.28
N SER A 157 -2.72 -0.81 -3.62
CA SER A 157 -1.76 -1.59 -2.80
C SER A 157 -2.44 -2.50 -1.77
N ALA A 158 -3.54 -2.05 -1.17
CA ALA A 158 -4.33 -2.81 -0.20
C ALA A 158 -5.13 -3.94 -0.86
N GLY A 159 -5.59 -3.76 -2.10
CA GLY A 159 -6.42 -4.72 -2.84
C GLY A 159 -5.69 -5.98 -3.33
N ARG A 160 -4.35 -5.98 -3.32
CA ARG A 160 -3.52 -7.08 -3.85
C ARG A 160 -3.82 -8.44 -3.21
N PHE A 161 -3.99 -8.48 -1.88
CA PHE A 161 -4.25 -9.74 -1.17
C PHE A 161 -5.61 -10.31 -1.52
N THR A 162 -6.66 -9.51 -1.37
CA THR A 162 -8.04 -9.95 -1.60
C THR A 162 -8.24 -10.44 -3.03
N ALA A 163 -7.64 -9.75 -4.01
CA ALA A 163 -7.72 -10.17 -5.42
C ALA A 163 -7.10 -11.56 -5.65
N LEU A 164 -5.97 -11.87 -4.99
CA LEU A 164 -5.35 -13.19 -5.06
C LEU A 164 -6.15 -14.25 -4.29
N GLU A 165 -6.57 -13.93 -3.06
CA GLU A 165 -7.34 -14.83 -2.18
C GLU A 165 -8.66 -15.26 -2.84
N HIS A 166 -9.35 -14.34 -3.51
CA HIS A 166 -10.60 -14.60 -4.23
C HIS A 166 -10.43 -15.13 -5.66
N ASN A 167 -9.20 -15.21 -6.17
CA ASN A 167 -8.91 -15.55 -7.57
C ASN A 167 -9.53 -14.57 -8.58
N ASP A 168 -9.67 -13.29 -8.22
CA ASP A 168 -10.06 -12.22 -9.15
C ASP A 168 -8.96 -11.96 -10.18
N VAL A 169 -7.71 -12.31 -9.84
CA VAL A 169 -6.52 -12.26 -10.71
C VAL A 169 -5.71 -13.56 -10.57
N ASP A 170 -4.93 -13.90 -11.60
CA ASP A 170 -4.04 -15.07 -11.56
C ASP A 170 -2.75 -14.75 -10.81
N VAL A 171 -2.19 -13.58 -11.11
CA VAL A 171 -0.94 -13.09 -10.52
C VAL A 171 -1.04 -11.59 -10.21
N VAL A 172 -0.23 -11.11 -9.27
CA VAL A 172 -0.06 -9.68 -8.97
C VAL A 172 1.38 -9.27 -9.28
N ALA A 173 1.54 -8.31 -10.18
CA ALA A 173 2.77 -7.61 -10.49
C ALA A 173 2.54 -6.12 -10.19
N HIS A 174 2.83 -5.74 -8.94
CA HIS A 174 2.54 -4.40 -8.43
C HIS A 174 3.40 -4.09 -7.20
N GLY A 175 4.72 -3.98 -7.37
CA GLY A 175 5.66 -3.62 -6.30
C GLY A 175 5.45 -4.38 -4.98
N PHE A 176 5.33 -5.70 -5.05
CA PHE A 176 4.80 -6.51 -3.95
C PHE A 176 5.92 -7.13 -3.11
N SER A 177 6.27 -6.46 -2.00
CA SER A 177 7.34 -6.90 -1.11
C SER A 177 7.01 -8.19 -0.37
N ILE A 178 7.95 -9.14 -0.39
CA ILE A 178 7.95 -10.36 0.41
C ILE A 178 8.20 -9.99 1.88
N ASN A 179 7.34 -10.48 2.77
CA ASN A 179 7.62 -10.50 4.21
C ASN A 179 6.94 -11.71 4.86
N CYS A 180 7.24 -11.96 6.15
CA CYS A 180 6.73 -13.13 6.86
C CYS A 180 5.21 -13.21 6.95
N GLU A 181 4.53 -12.09 7.24
CA GLU A 181 3.07 -12.04 7.35
C GLU A 181 2.42 -12.33 5.99
N ARG A 182 2.90 -11.67 4.94
CA ARG A 182 2.36 -11.79 3.58
C ARG A 182 2.56 -13.20 3.03
N ALA A 183 3.70 -13.83 3.29
CA ALA A 183 4.00 -15.20 2.86
C ALA A 183 3.11 -16.27 3.51
N GLN A 184 2.40 -15.95 4.60
CA GLN A 184 1.37 -16.82 5.17
C GLN A 184 0.06 -16.77 4.38
N ARG A 185 -0.21 -15.66 3.68
CA ARG A 185 -1.48 -15.40 2.99
C ARG A 185 -1.46 -15.69 1.50
N VAL A 186 -0.32 -15.51 0.85
CA VAL A 186 -0.15 -15.68 -0.61
C VAL A 186 1.10 -16.47 -0.94
N GLY A 187 1.15 -17.00 -2.16
CA GLY A 187 2.38 -17.52 -2.76
C GLY A 187 3.18 -16.38 -3.37
N PHE A 188 4.50 -16.44 -3.28
CA PHE A 188 5.40 -15.52 -3.97
C PHE A 188 6.30 -16.28 -4.92
N SER A 189 6.58 -15.70 -6.08
CA SER A 189 7.72 -16.07 -6.90
C SER A 189 9.04 -15.78 -6.18
N THR A 190 10.16 -16.13 -6.81
CA THR A 190 11.45 -15.55 -6.48
C THR A 190 11.44 -14.05 -6.73
N GLU A 191 12.31 -13.34 -6.00
CA GLU A 191 12.49 -11.90 -6.13
C GLU A 191 12.89 -11.49 -7.55
N TYR A 192 12.23 -10.48 -8.13
CA TYR A 192 12.61 -9.91 -9.43
C TYR A 192 13.11 -8.46 -9.31
N VAL A 193 12.86 -7.76 -8.22
CA VAL A 193 13.38 -6.40 -7.93
C VAL A 193 13.82 -6.34 -6.47
N ARG A 194 15.00 -5.74 -6.25
CA ARG A 194 15.51 -5.40 -4.92
C ARG A 194 15.48 -3.88 -4.76
N ALA A 195 14.80 -3.40 -3.73
CA ALA A 195 14.64 -1.97 -3.47
C ALA A 195 14.99 -1.63 -2.02
N PHE A 196 15.08 -0.33 -1.73
CA PHE A 196 15.36 0.17 -0.38
C PHE A 196 14.51 1.38 -0.07
N GLN A 197 13.85 1.42 1.08
CA GLN A 197 13.10 2.62 1.46
C GLN A 197 14.05 3.81 1.70
N ARG A 198 13.73 4.95 1.08
CA ARG A 198 14.46 6.23 1.20
C ARG A 198 13.48 7.40 1.33
N ILE A 199 13.98 8.62 1.18
CA ILE A 199 13.22 9.86 1.32
C ILE A 199 13.36 10.66 0.01
N LEU A 200 12.26 11.21 -0.49
CA LEU A 200 12.20 12.17 -1.59
C LEU A 200 11.79 13.55 -1.04
N VAL A 201 12.55 14.58 -1.40
CA VAL A 201 12.35 15.97 -0.91
C VAL A 201 12.49 16.97 -2.06
N PRO A 202 11.97 18.20 -1.93
CA PRO A 202 12.27 19.26 -2.90
C PRO A 202 13.77 19.57 -2.94
N HIS A 203 14.28 20.00 -4.09
CA HIS A 203 15.61 20.58 -4.18
C HIS A 203 15.75 21.78 -3.24
N GLY A 204 16.88 21.85 -2.53
CA GLY A 204 17.15 22.89 -1.53
C GLY A 204 16.53 22.64 -0.15
N SER A 205 15.86 21.51 0.07
CA SER A 205 15.45 21.09 1.42
C SER A 205 16.66 20.74 2.31
N ASP A 206 16.60 21.11 3.58
CA ASP A 206 17.59 20.74 4.61
C ASP A 206 17.40 19.31 5.14
N ILE A 207 16.35 18.60 4.69
CA ILE A 207 16.10 17.21 5.09
C ILE A 207 17.12 16.30 4.42
N THR A 208 17.95 15.65 5.22
CA THR A 208 18.99 14.72 4.77
C THR A 208 18.81 13.31 5.32
N GLY A 209 17.89 13.08 6.27
CA GLY A 209 17.67 11.76 6.84
C GLY A 209 16.44 11.71 7.76
N PRO A 210 16.20 10.57 8.42
CA PRO A 210 15.00 10.35 9.23
C PRO A 210 14.91 11.30 10.43
N ALA A 211 16.05 11.71 11.03
CA ALA A 211 16.08 12.66 12.15
C ALA A 211 15.49 14.03 11.78
N ASP A 212 15.65 14.46 10.52
CA ASP A 212 15.17 15.77 10.05
C ASP A 212 13.65 15.78 9.77
N LEU A 213 12.98 14.63 9.87
CA LEU A 213 11.53 14.49 9.68
C LEU A 213 10.73 14.82 10.94
N ALA A 214 11.38 15.03 12.09
CA ALA A 214 10.70 15.40 13.32
C ALA A 214 9.94 16.73 13.15
N GLY A 215 8.65 16.74 13.48
CA GLY A 215 7.78 17.91 13.33
C GLY A 215 7.42 18.28 11.88
N LYS A 216 7.81 17.46 10.89
CA LYS A 216 7.50 17.63 9.45
C LYS A 216 6.26 16.84 9.05
N ARG A 217 5.75 17.13 7.85
CA ARG A 217 4.74 16.30 7.18
C ARG A 217 5.39 15.36 6.18
N VAL A 218 5.21 14.05 6.39
CA VAL A 218 5.74 13.01 5.51
C VAL A 218 4.59 12.30 4.81
N CYS A 219 4.57 12.34 3.49
CA CYS A 219 3.61 11.56 2.72
C CYS A 219 4.11 10.12 2.53
N THR A 220 3.21 9.16 2.73
CA THR A 220 3.44 7.74 2.45
C THR A 220 2.11 7.06 2.15
N PHE A 221 2.08 5.74 2.01
CA PHE A 221 0.96 5.03 1.40
C PHE A 221 0.24 4.12 2.41
N ILE A 222 -1.09 4.13 2.36
CA ILE A 222 -1.95 3.33 3.24
C ILE A 222 -1.67 1.83 3.03
N ASP A 223 -1.65 1.06 4.12
CA ASP A 223 -1.47 -0.40 4.12
C ASP A 223 -0.19 -0.89 3.41
N THR A 224 0.88 -0.09 3.49
CA THR A 224 2.22 -0.42 2.98
C THR A 224 3.24 -0.65 4.09
N THR A 225 4.32 -1.35 3.76
CA THR A 225 5.50 -1.46 4.65
C THR A 225 6.10 -0.07 4.92
N SER A 226 6.05 0.82 3.93
CA SER A 226 6.62 2.16 4.05
C SER A 226 5.99 3.01 5.15
N LEU A 227 4.68 2.87 5.37
CA LEU A 227 4.00 3.52 6.48
C LEU A 227 4.57 3.09 7.83
N GLY A 228 4.68 1.77 8.05
CA GLY A 228 5.23 1.22 9.29
C GLY A 228 6.68 1.65 9.52
N THR A 229 7.49 1.71 8.46
CA THR A 229 8.87 2.21 8.55
C THR A 229 8.94 3.68 8.93
N VAL A 230 8.15 4.56 8.29
CA VAL A 230 8.11 5.99 8.67
C VAL A 230 7.70 6.16 10.13
N GLN A 231 6.68 5.43 10.60
CA GLN A 231 6.26 5.49 12.01
C GLN A 231 7.40 5.11 12.97
N ARG A 232 8.24 4.13 12.61
CA ARG A 232 9.39 3.69 13.44
C ARG A 232 10.56 4.67 13.40
N VAL A 233 10.96 5.14 12.22
CA VAL A 233 12.18 5.94 12.05
C VAL A 233 11.98 7.43 12.27
N ALA A 234 10.74 7.91 12.16
CA ALA A 234 10.35 9.30 12.35
C ALA A 234 9.03 9.41 13.15
N PRO A 235 9.00 8.92 14.41
CA PRO A 235 7.78 8.89 15.24
C PRO A 235 7.20 10.28 15.52
N ASP A 236 8.04 11.32 15.46
CA ASP A 236 7.67 12.72 15.67
C ASP A 236 7.15 13.42 14.40
N ALA A 237 7.09 12.73 13.26
CA ALA A 237 6.52 13.25 12.02
C ALA A 237 4.99 13.16 12.02
N THR A 238 4.34 14.11 11.35
CA THR A 238 2.93 13.95 10.97
C THR A 238 2.88 13.23 9.63
N ILE A 239 2.23 12.07 9.58
CA ILE A 239 2.15 11.28 8.36
C ILE A 239 0.87 11.61 7.59
N ILE A 240 1.01 11.85 6.29
CA ILE A 240 -0.12 11.92 5.36
C ILE A 240 -0.13 10.59 4.61
N ALA A 241 -1.00 9.67 5.01
CA ALA A 241 -1.16 8.40 4.35
C ALA A 241 -2.18 8.54 3.22
N VAL A 242 -1.77 8.26 1.98
CA VAL A 242 -2.62 8.35 0.77
C VAL A 242 -2.84 6.97 0.15
N PRO A 243 -3.93 6.75 -0.60
CA PRO A 243 -4.20 5.44 -1.20
C PRO A 243 -3.29 5.11 -2.40
N GLU A 244 -2.87 6.12 -3.17
CA GLU A 244 -2.24 5.97 -4.47
C GLU A 244 -0.87 6.66 -4.55
N TRP A 245 0.02 6.17 -5.42
CA TRP A 245 1.42 6.60 -5.46
C TRP A 245 1.62 8.07 -5.89
N ASP A 246 0.89 8.47 -6.94
CA ASP A 246 0.89 9.82 -7.49
C ASP A 246 0.29 10.86 -6.55
N ASP A 247 -0.57 10.45 -5.61
CA ASP A 247 -1.14 11.35 -4.60
C ASP A 247 -0.06 11.96 -3.71
N CYS A 248 1.03 11.26 -3.41
CA CYS A 248 2.14 11.84 -2.67
C CYS A 248 2.90 12.87 -3.49
N LEU A 249 3.13 12.64 -4.77
CA LEU A 249 3.75 13.64 -5.64
C LEU A 249 2.90 14.91 -5.70
N VAL A 250 1.59 14.76 -5.87
CA VAL A 250 0.64 15.89 -5.85
C VAL A 250 0.64 16.60 -4.49
N THR A 251 0.68 15.85 -3.39
CA THR A 251 0.75 16.39 -2.02
C THR A 251 2.02 17.22 -1.82
N MET A 252 3.16 16.74 -2.31
CA MET A 252 4.44 17.45 -2.30
C MET A 252 4.38 18.72 -3.15
N GLN A 253 3.87 18.65 -4.38
CA GLN A 253 3.71 19.80 -5.29
C GLN A 253 2.80 20.89 -4.71
N LYS A 254 1.76 20.50 -3.96
CA LYS A 254 0.85 21.41 -3.25
C LYS A 254 1.44 21.98 -1.96
N LYS A 255 2.69 21.65 -1.61
CA LYS A 255 3.34 22.00 -0.33
C LYS A 255 2.49 21.59 0.88
N GLN A 256 1.87 20.41 0.77
CA GLN A 256 1.11 19.79 1.85
C GLN A 256 1.98 18.81 2.63
N ALA A 257 3.08 18.30 2.04
CA ALA A 257 4.11 17.52 2.73
C ALA A 257 5.50 18.14 2.46
N ASP A 258 6.45 17.90 3.38
CA ASP A 258 7.85 18.30 3.24
C ASP A 258 8.71 17.19 2.61
N ALA A 259 8.27 15.93 2.77
CA ALA A 259 8.95 14.75 2.28
C ALA A 259 7.96 13.66 1.88
N THR A 260 8.35 12.78 0.97
CA THR A 260 7.70 11.49 0.72
C THR A 260 8.68 10.36 1.05
N SER A 261 8.21 9.26 1.60
CA SER A 261 9.06 8.10 1.88
C SER A 261 8.43 6.78 1.47
N THR A 262 9.16 6.03 0.64
CA THR A 262 8.90 4.67 0.19
C THR A 262 10.16 4.12 -0.50
N SER A 263 10.07 2.97 -1.17
CA SER A 263 11.14 2.33 -1.92
C SER A 263 11.76 3.30 -2.93
N ASP A 264 13.09 3.38 -2.95
CA ASP A 264 13.89 4.22 -3.84
C ASP A 264 13.48 4.08 -5.31
N SER A 265 13.10 2.87 -5.71
CA SER A 265 12.61 2.57 -7.04
C SER A 265 11.31 3.32 -7.39
N ILE A 266 10.35 3.41 -6.46
CA ILE A 266 9.12 4.21 -6.63
C ILE A 266 9.48 5.70 -6.61
N LEU A 267 10.33 6.11 -5.65
CA LEU A 267 10.77 7.51 -5.55
C LEU A 267 11.48 7.99 -6.81
N ALA A 268 12.19 7.11 -7.51
CA ALA A 268 12.86 7.41 -8.76
C ALA A 268 11.85 7.64 -9.89
N GLY A 269 10.75 6.87 -9.89
CA GLY A 269 9.58 7.12 -10.73
C GLY A 269 8.99 8.50 -10.48
N LEU A 270 8.76 8.87 -9.22
CA LEU A 270 8.23 10.19 -8.84
C LEU A 270 9.19 11.34 -9.22
N ALA A 271 10.48 11.19 -8.95
CA ALA A 271 11.50 12.18 -9.29
C ALA A 271 11.64 12.38 -10.82
N SER A 272 11.43 11.34 -11.62
CA SER A 272 11.43 11.46 -13.08
C SER A 272 10.19 12.18 -13.63
N GLN A 273 9.07 12.18 -12.88
CA GLN A 273 7.86 12.93 -13.25
C GLN A 273 7.97 14.41 -12.89
N ASP A 274 8.71 14.75 -11.84
CA ASP A 274 8.94 16.14 -11.42
C ASP A 274 10.40 16.36 -10.98
N PRO A 275 11.23 16.99 -11.84
CA PRO A 275 12.66 17.19 -11.58
C PRO A 275 12.95 18.23 -10.48
N ASN A 276 11.92 18.80 -9.83
CA ASN A 276 12.11 19.64 -8.65
C ASN A 276 12.38 18.83 -7.38
N PHE A 277 12.28 17.50 -7.43
CA PHE A 277 12.51 16.62 -6.29
C PHE A 277 13.77 15.78 -6.45
N GLN A 278 14.36 15.40 -5.32
CA GLN A 278 15.56 14.58 -5.23
C GLN A 278 15.45 13.55 -4.10
N ILE A 279 16.09 12.39 -4.31
CA ILE A 279 16.15 11.32 -3.31
C ILE A 279 17.34 11.56 -2.38
N VAL A 280 17.11 11.53 -1.07
CA VAL A 280 18.08 11.86 -0.01
C VAL A 280 18.12 10.81 1.11
N GLY A 281 19.15 10.90 1.95
CA GLY A 281 19.31 10.11 3.19
C GLY A 281 19.72 8.66 3.06
N PRO A 282 19.95 7.94 4.18
CA PRO A 282 20.31 6.54 4.14
C PRO A 282 19.13 5.66 3.73
N ARG A 283 19.37 4.35 3.63
CA ARG A 283 18.30 3.35 3.66
C ARG A 283 17.61 3.41 5.02
N LEU A 284 16.29 3.42 5.06
CA LEU A 284 15.52 3.55 6.30
C LEU A 284 15.23 2.21 6.97
N GLU A 285 15.32 1.12 6.22
CA GLU A 285 15.13 -0.25 6.71
C GLU A 285 16.01 -1.23 5.93
N GLY A 286 15.79 -2.53 6.17
CA GLY A 286 16.42 -3.62 5.42
C GLY A 286 16.05 -3.64 3.94
N GLU A 287 16.47 -4.71 3.26
CA GLU A 287 16.16 -4.91 1.85
C GLU A 287 14.65 -5.14 1.62
N GLU A 288 14.09 -4.48 0.62
CA GLU A 288 12.76 -4.80 0.11
C GLU A 288 12.88 -5.75 -1.09
N HIS A 289 12.37 -6.97 -0.91
CA HIS A 289 12.40 -8.00 -1.94
C HIS A 289 11.05 -8.07 -2.63
N TRP A 290 10.94 -7.62 -3.88
CA TRP A 290 9.68 -7.63 -4.62
C TRP A 290 9.54 -8.88 -5.47
N ALA A 291 8.36 -9.51 -5.39
CA ALA A 291 8.04 -10.74 -6.11
C ALA A 291 6.65 -10.70 -6.73
N ILE A 292 6.41 -11.61 -7.67
CA ILE A 292 5.09 -11.81 -8.26
C ILE A 292 4.23 -12.56 -7.23
N GLY A 293 3.12 -11.96 -6.85
CA GLY A 293 2.14 -12.57 -5.96
C GLY A 293 1.25 -13.56 -6.69
N VAL A 294 0.94 -14.68 -6.07
CA VAL A 294 0.08 -15.75 -6.57
C VAL A 294 -0.83 -16.22 -5.44
N ASN A 295 -2.01 -16.75 -5.73
CA ASN A 295 -2.83 -17.40 -4.70
C ASN A 295 -2.02 -18.47 -3.94
N LYS A 296 -2.16 -18.51 -2.60
CA LYS A 296 -1.38 -19.39 -1.70
C LYS A 296 -1.43 -20.87 -2.03
N TYR A 297 -2.48 -21.31 -2.70
CA TYR A 297 -2.78 -22.71 -2.98
C TYR A 297 -2.49 -23.10 -4.44
N LYS A 298 -1.95 -22.18 -5.26
CA LYS A 298 -1.62 -22.40 -6.67
C LYS A 298 -0.12 -22.63 -6.87
N ASP A 299 0.41 -23.67 -6.24
CA ASP A 299 1.83 -24.02 -6.31
C ASP A 299 2.30 -24.29 -7.75
N ASP A 300 1.43 -24.87 -8.59
CA ASP A 300 1.72 -25.10 -10.01
C ASP A 300 2.03 -23.79 -10.74
N LEU A 301 1.26 -22.73 -10.45
CA LEU A 301 1.47 -21.40 -11.01
C LEU A 301 2.71 -20.71 -10.44
N VAL A 302 2.98 -20.81 -9.13
CA VAL A 302 4.22 -20.28 -8.53
C VAL A 302 5.45 -20.89 -9.21
N ARG A 303 5.45 -22.21 -9.40
CA ARG A 303 6.53 -22.94 -10.06
C ARG A 303 6.69 -22.54 -11.53
N PHE A 304 5.58 -22.30 -12.23
CA PHE A 304 5.61 -21.81 -13.60
C PHE A 304 6.21 -20.41 -13.69
N VAL A 305 5.73 -19.48 -12.88
CA VAL A 305 6.26 -18.10 -12.82
C VAL A 305 7.75 -18.10 -12.50
N ASN A 306 8.22 -18.96 -11.58
CA ASN A 306 9.65 -19.08 -11.30
C ASN A 306 10.46 -19.61 -12.49
N GLY A 307 9.90 -20.50 -13.30
CA GLY A 307 10.52 -20.93 -14.56
C GLY A 307 10.65 -19.80 -15.57
N THR A 308 9.62 -18.96 -15.71
CA THR A 308 9.70 -17.73 -16.50
C THR A 308 10.78 -16.80 -15.97
N LEU A 309 10.83 -16.57 -14.65
CA LEU A 309 11.85 -15.71 -14.04
C LEU A 309 13.27 -16.26 -14.28
N ASP A 310 13.49 -17.57 -14.12
CA ASP A 310 14.79 -18.18 -14.42
C ASP A 310 15.18 -18.06 -15.89
N ARG A 311 14.22 -18.24 -16.80
CA ARG A 311 14.45 -18.02 -18.25
C ARG A 311 14.91 -16.59 -18.53
N ILE A 312 14.16 -15.57 -18.06
CA ILE A 312 14.49 -14.17 -18.36
C ILE A 312 15.79 -13.71 -17.70
N ARG A 313 16.18 -14.32 -16.57
CA ARG A 313 17.50 -14.09 -15.96
C ARG A 313 18.61 -14.67 -16.83
N ALA A 314 18.42 -15.89 -17.33
CA ALA A 314 19.43 -16.61 -18.13
C ALA A 314 19.59 -16.06 -19.56
N ASP A 315 18.52 -15.63 -20.21
CA ASP A 315 18.53 -15.15 -21.60
C ASP A 315 18.78 -13.63 -21.75
N GLY A 316 19.01 -12.94 -20.62
CA GLY A 316 19.28 -11.51 -20.54
C GLY A 316 18.04 -10.63 -20.72
N THR A 317 16.83 -11.18 -20.84
CA THR A 317 15.58 -10.41 -20.92
C THR A 317 15.38 -9.55 -19.68
N TRP A 318 15.68 -10.09 -18.49
CA TRP A 318 15.57 -9.33 -17.24
C TRP A 318 16.45 -8.07 -17.28
N MET A 319 17.71 -8.20 -17.73
CA MET A 319 18.61 -7.05 -17.85
C MET A 319 18.07 -6.02 -18.84
N ARG A 320 17.52 -6.45 -19.99
CA ARG A 320 16.90 -5.52 -20.96
C ARG A 320 15.71 -4.77 -20.36
N ILE A 321 14.88 -5.45 -19.56
CA ILE A 321 13.75 -4.80 -18.87
C ILE A 321 14.27 -3.80 -17.83
N TYR A 322 15.28 -4.18 -17.03
CA TYR A 322 15.89 -3.28 -16.06
C TYR A 322 16.51 -2.05 -16.72
N ASP A 323 17.30 -2.24 -17.80
CA ASP A 323 17.97 -1.15 -18.51
C ASP A 323 16.98 -0.17 -19.11
N ARG A 324 15.84 -0.68 -19.61
CA ARG A 324 14.77 0.13 -20.17
C ARG A 324 14.12 1.06 -19.14
N TRP A 325 13.91 0.56 -17.92
CA TRP A 325 13.04 1.24 -16.94
C TRP A 325 13.80 1.88 -15.77
N LEU A 326 14.85 1.23 -15.27
CA LEU A 326 15.47 1.57 -13.98
C LEU A 326 16.94 1.98 -14.06
N ALA A 327 17.70 1.56 -15.07
CA ALA A 327 19.14 1.87 -15.12
C ALA A 327 19.43 3.37 -15.24
N GLY A 328 18.58 4.13 -15.94
CA GLY A 328 18.69 5.59 -16.02
C GLY A 328 18.58 6.26 -14.64
N PRO A 329 17.49 6.06 -13.90
CA PRO A 329 17.27 6.75 -12.63
C PRO A 329 17.93 6.10 -11.39
N LEU A 330 18.19 4.78 -11.39
CA LEU A 330 18.80 4.06 -10.26
C LEU A 330 20.27 3.67 -10.47
N GLY A 331 20.78 3.79 -11.70
CA GLY A 331 22.11 3.34 -12.09
C GLY A 331 22.15 1.87 -12.52
N PRO A 332 23.29 1.41 -13.05
CA PRO A 332 23.43 0.04 -13.55
C PRO A 332 23.51 -0.99 -12.42
N VAL A 333 23.08 -2.22 -12.71
CA VAL A 333 23.24 -3.39 -11.83
C VAL A 333 24.05 -4.48 -12.51
N ALA A 334 24.67 -5.36 -11.72
CA ALA A 334 25.45 -6.48 -12.24
C ALA A 334 24.57 -7.63 -12.78
N GLY A 335 23.30 -7.70 -12.37
CA GLY A 335 22.38 -8.77 -12.72
C GLY A 335 21.09 -8.70 -11.92
N SER A 336 20.17 -9.61 -12.26
CA SER A 336 18.94 -9.83 -11.49
C SER A 336 19.22 -10.29 -10.05
N PRO A 337 18.31 -10.04 -9.09
CA PRO A 337 18.37 -10.68 -7.79
C PRO A 337 18.46 -12.21 -7.91
N PRO A 338 19.28 -12.88 -7.09
CA PRO A 338 19.44 -14.33 -7.15
C PRO A 338 18.17 -15.03 -6.70
N ALA A 339 17.81 -16.11 -7.40
CA ALA A 339 16.71 -16.97 -7.01
C ALA A 339 17.08 -17.80 -5.76
N ILE A 340 16.19 -17.82 -4.78
CA ILE A 340 16.29 -18.69 -3.61
C ILE A 340 15.10 -19.66 -3.64
N TYR A 341 15.39 -20.96 -3.57
CA TYR A 341 14.39 -22.00 -3.66
C TYR A 341 14.31 -22.85 -2.39
N ARG A 342 13.10 -23.31 -2.09
CA ARG A 342 12.80 -24.35 -1.10
C ARG A 342 11.95 -25.45 -1.74
N ASP A 343 12.25 -26.68 -1.37
CA ASP A 343 11.49 -27.89 -1.67
C ASP A 343 12.01 -29.07 -0.85
#